data_AF-A0A7K4DEM9-F1
#
_entry.id   AF-A0A7K4DEM9-F1
#
_cell.length_a   1.000
_cell.length_b   1.000
_cell.length_c   1.000
_cell.angle_alpha   90.00
_cell.angle_beta   90.00
_cell.angle_gamma   90.00
#
_symmetry.space_group_name_H-M   'P 1'
#
loop_
_entity.id
_entity.type
_entity.pdbx_description
1 polymer ?
#
loop_
_entity_poly.entity_id
_entity_poly.type
_entity_poly.pdbx_seq_one_letter_code
_entity_poly.pdbx_strand_id
1 'polypeptide(L)'
;MLQMITWLDKNFSSLQPTRAIIMRALRHLRPADRKKLFSKDIPEMRTAEGRWFEAIVYEMILDLSLQTDLIHAVVARGADGPSRVKRAQLGQNGLFYSNIGDIKVRGNGQDLAEIDLMLVDHTGTLTFGEIITSPADLKEFEEEIHYKKQLLGYLYGQPTVPFLLISSVDISRTAVVRRLLKEPDNVLLTTATCENLKTLIRPRDLRRSPPRKIRHAKLASISSIAPRRPFDYKQLHDERMQSIIAGVTSGKGIEELGVPDEIPPIVKKVIFGGLYPSAIRMLDARYPIHIKGKTHDPDAIQKQFSKVVLAVNLPEYKPIIYLRRRNKREYLKMVPNNRSGGFKFESRRTPHMAGFYLWLESVKPSLGAELTRELLDAFPMVHPPGTEGIGGP
;
A
#
# COMPACT_ATOMS: atom_id res chain seq x y z
N MET A 1 -26.37 -8.82 6.09
CA MET A 1 -25.02 -8.41 5.64
C MET A 1 -23.93 -8.66 6.69
N LEU A 2 -24.15 -8.43 8.00
CA LEU A 2 -23.10 -8.59 9.04
C LEU A 2 -22.90 -10.01 9.61
N GLN A 3 -23.62 -11.03 9.10
CA GLN A 3 -23.67 -12.34 9.76
C GLN A 3 -22.30 -13.03 9.85
N MET A 4 -21.48 -12.97 8.79
CA MET A 4 -20.12 -13.54 8.79
C MET A 4 -19.23 -12.86 9.84
N ILE A 5 -19.28 -11.52 9.93
CA ILE A 5 -18.50 -10.74 10.89
C ILE A 5 -18.89 -11.07 12.33
N THR A 6 -20.20 -11.06 12.62
CA THR A 6 -20.72 -11.43 13.95
C THR A 6 -20.38 -12.88 14.31
N TRP A 7 -20.40 -13.79 13.34
CA TRP A 7 -20.00 -15.19 13.58
C TRP A 7 -18.51 -15.31 13.86
N LEU A 8 -17.65 -14.62 13.09
CA LEU A 8 -16.22 -14.59 13.33
C LEU A 8 -15.88 -14.02 14.71
N ASP A 9 -16.51 -12.91 15.10
CA ASP A 9 -16.31 -12.30 16.44
C ASP A 9 -16.56 -13.30 17.58
N LYS A 10 -17.64 -14.08 17.46
CA LYS A 10 -18.04 -15.09 18.46
C LYS A 10 -17.16 -16.35 18.48
N ASN A 11 -16.61 -16.75 17.33
CA ASN A 11 -15.98 -18.06 17.17
C ASN A 11 -14.46 -18.00 16.95
N PHE A 12 -13.88 -16.82 16.71
CA PHE A 12 -12.44 -16.71 16.47
C PHE A 12 -11.64 -16.91 17.77
N SER A 13 -12.11 -16.35 18.88
CA SER A 13 -11.44 -16.41 20.19
C SER A 13 -11.42 -17.82 20.80
N SER A 14 -12.37 -18.68 20.44
CA SER A 14 -12.41 -20.09 20.85
C SER A 14 -11.37 -20.94 20.10
N LEU A 15 -10.87 -20.47 18.95
CA LEU A 15 -9.84 -21.14 18.17
C LEU A 15 -8.45 -20.78 18.71
N GLN A 16 -8.00 -21.48 19.76
CA GLN A 16 -6.62 -21.34 20.21
C GLN A 16 -5.66 -21.95 19.16
N PRO A 17 -4.64 -21.21 18.68
CA PRO A 17 -3.74 -21.73 17.65
C PRO A 17 -3.00 -22.98 18.14
N THR A 18 -3.28 -24.11 17.51
CA THR A 18 -2.64 -25.38 17.88
C THR A 18 -1.25 -25.49 17.25
N ARG A 19 -0.41 -26.37 17.80
CA ARG A 19 0.89 -26.70 17.19
C ARG A 19 0.73 -27.17 15.74
N ALA A 20 -0.37 -27.85 15.40
CA ALA A 20 -0.62 -28.31 14.03
C ALA A 20 -0.80 -27.12 13.07
N ILE A 21 -1.65 -26.15 13.42
CA ILE A 21 -1.87 -24.91 12.63
C ILE A 21 -0.55 -24.18 12.43
N ILE A 22 0.20 -23.97 13.52
CA ILE A 22 1.52 -23.33 13.51
C ILE A 22 2.50 -24.02 12.56
N MET A 23 2.56 -25.34 12.60
CA MET A 23 3.47 -26.11 11.75
C MET A 23 3.06 -26.05 10.28
N ARG A 24 1.75 -26.00 9.96
CA ARG A 24 1.25 -25.79 8.60
C ARG A 24 1.62 -24.39 8.11
N ALA A 25 1.41 -23.36 8.92
CA ALA A 25 1.72 -21.96 8.58
C ALA A 25 3.18 -21.74 8.12
N LEU A 26 4.13 -22.54 8.62
CA LEU A 26 5.54 -22.49 8.18
C LEU A 26 5.71 -22.66 6.66
N ARG A 27 4.77 -23.30 5.95
CA ARG A 27 4.85 -23.51 4.50
C ARG A 27 4.75 -22.22 3.70
N HIS A 28 4.13 -21.19 4.25
CA HIS A 28 3.96 -19.88 3.60
C HIS A 28 5.23 -19.03 3.65
N LEU A 29 6.19 -19.39 4.52
CA LEU A 29 7.47 -18.68 4.62
C LEU A 29 8.53 -19.27 3.69
N ARG A 30 9.34 -18.39 3.10
CA ARG A 30 10.54 -18.83 2.39
C ARG A 30 11.51 -19.49 3.37
N PRO A 31 12.34 -20.45 2.92
CA PRO A 31 13.33 -21.11 3.77
C PRO A 31 14.26 -20.14 4.53
N ALA A 32 14.61 -19.00 3.92
CA ALA A 32 15.43 -17.97 4.56
C ALA A 32 14.68 -17.25 5.69
N ASP A 33 13.40 -16.92 5.49
CA ASP A 33 12.59 -16.22 6.49
C ASP A 33 12.27 -17.13 7.68
N ARG A 34 12.04 -18.43 7.45
CA ARG A 34 11.83 -19.40 8.52
C ARG A 34 12.97 -19.42 9.54
N LYS A 35 14.22 -19.42 9.06
CA LYS A 35 15.41 -19.42 9.93
C LYS A 35 15.49 -18.17 10.81
N LYS A 36 14.87 -17.06 10.39
CA LYS A 36 14.90 -15.79 11.11
C LYS A 36 13.93 -15.72 12.29
N LEU A 37 12.96 -16.64 12.41
CA LEU A 37 11.99 -16.67 13.53
C LEU A 37 12.63 -16.76 14.92
N PHE A 38 13.83 -17.31 15.02
CA PHE A 38 14.64 -17.36 16.25
C PHE A 38 15.97 -16.63 16.09
N SER A 39 16.03 -15.64 15.19
CA SER A 39 17.23 -14.81 15.01
C SER A 39 17.52 -14.01 16.27
N LYS A 40 18.81 -13.81 16.57
CA LYS A 40 19.24 -12.86 17.59
C LYS A 40 19.17 -11.41 17.09
N ASP A 41 19.11 -11.21 15.77
CA ASP A 41 18.82 -9.92 15.16
C ASP A 41 17.32 -9.63 15.29
N ILE A 42 16.98 -8.71 16.19
CA ILE A 42 15.59 -8.37 16.53
C ILE A 42 14.80 -7.82 15.32
N PRO A 43 15.32 -6.86 14.53
CA PRO A 43 14.67 -6.43 13.28
C PRO A 43 14.35 -7.57 12.32
N GLU A 44 15.31 -8.48 12.08
CA GLU A 44 15.09 -9.62 11.20
C GLU A 44 14.06 -10.61 11.75
N MET A 45 14.13 -10.87 13.06
CA MET A 45 13.19 -11.73 13.78
C MET A 45 11.76 -11.18 13.68
N ARG A 46 11.54 -9.90 14.02
CA ARG A 46 10.22 -9.26 13.98
C ARG A 46 9.60 -9.29 12.58
N THR A 47 10.42 -9.09 11.55
CA THR A 47 9.96 -9.19 10.15
C THR A 47 9.49 -10.60 9.80
N ALA A 48 10.20 -11.63 10.26
CA ALA A 48 9.80 -13.02 10.05
C ALA A 48 8.57 -13.40 10.88
N GLU A 49 8.49 -12.90 12.12
CA GLU A 49 7.34 -13.10 13.02
C GLU A 49 6.05 -12.52 12.44
N GLY A 50 6.08 -11.30 11.90
CA GLY A 50 4.92 -10.70 11.23
C GLY A 50 4.36 -11.60 10.14
N ARG A 51 5.20 -11.98 9.16
CA ARG A 51 4.79 -12.88 8.06
C ARG A 51 4.29 -14.24 8.54
N TRP A 52 4.91 -14.79 9.57
CA TRP A 52 4.51 -16.07 10.12
C TRP A 52 3.18 -15.98 10.85
N PHE A 53 2.97 -14.91 11.63
CA PHE A 53 1.71 -14.66 12.33
C PHE A 53 0.56 -14.48 11.34
N GLU A 54 0.77 -13.72 10.26
CA GLU A 54 -0.21 -13.61 9.20
C GLU A 54 -0.58 -14.97 8.59
N ALA A 55 0.41 -15.85 8.37
CA ALA A 55 0.18 -17.19 7.85
C ALA A 55 -0.57 -18.09 8.85
N ILE A 56 -0.33 -17.93 10.16
CA ILE A 56 -1.08 -18.64 11.21
C ILE A 56 -2.54 -18.22 11.17
N VAL A 57 -2.81 -16.91 11.15
CA VAL A 57 -4.17 -16.37 11.07
C VAL A 57 -4.89 -16.87 9.81
N TYR A 58 -4.21 -16.90 8.67
CA TYR A 58 -4.77 -17.46 7.44
C TYR A 58 -5.15 -18.95 7.59
N GLU A 59 -4.29 -19.78 8.17
CA GLU A 59 -4.58 -21.19 8.44
C GLU A 59 -5.73 -21.38 9.44
N MET A 60 -5.82 -20.51 10.46
CA MET A 60 -6.95 -20.49 11.40
C MET A 60 -8.27 -20.18 10.69
N ILE A 61 -8.28 -19.19 9.80
CA ILE A 61 -9.47 -18.80 9.05
C ILE A 61 -9.88 -19.89 8.05
N LEU A 62 -8.93 -20.59 7.43
CA LEU A 62 -9.23 -21.78 6.63
C LEU A 62 -9.98 -22.83 7.46
N ASP A 63 -9.44 -23.21 8.62
CA ASP A 63 -10.07 -24.21 9.51
C ASP A 63 -11.47 -23.74 9.98
N LEU A 64 -11.63 -22.47 10.34
CA LEU A 64 -12.92 -21.88 10.72
C LEU A 64 -13.92 -21.88 9.58
N SER A 65 -13.49 -21.63 8.34
CA SER A 65 -14.38 -21.57 7.18
C SER A 65 -15.11 -22.88 6.93
N LEU A 66 -14.55 -24.02 7.33
CA LEU A 66 -15.20 -25.33 7.20
C LEU A 66 -16.33 -25.55 8.20
N GLN A 67 -16.45 -24.72 9.23
CA GLN A 67 -17.44 -24.86 10.31
C GLN A 67 -18.71 -24.03 10.07
N THR A 68 -18.76 -23.24 9.00
CA THR A 68 -19.88 -22.34 8.71
C THR A 68 -20.03 -22.11 7.22
N ASP A 69 -21.25 -22.03 6.71
CA ASP A 69 -21.50 -21.64 5.32
C ASP A 69 -21.44 -20.13 5.09
N LEU A 70 -21.36 -19.33 6.17
CA LEU A 70 -21.28 -17.87 6.09
C LEU A 70 -20.02 -17.38 5.38
N ILE A 71 -18.92 -18.13 5.51
CA ILE A 71 -17.69 -17.93 4.74
C ILE A 71 -17.80 -18.83 3.50
N HIS A 72 -18.03 -18.23 2.34
CA HIS A 72 -18.10 -18.97 1.09
C HIS A 72 -16.70 -19.35 0.60
N ALA A 73 -15.77 -18.40 0.63
CA ALA A 73 -14.41 -18.62 0.18
C ALA A 73 -13.35 -17.85 0.99
N VAL A 74 -12.17 -18.44 1.08
CA VAL A 74 -10.94 -17.82 1.56
C VAL A 74 -10.00 -17.69 0.38
N VAL A 75 -9.54 -16.48 0.08
CA VAL A 75 -8.64 -16.24 -1.04
C VAL A 75 -7.25 -16.79 -0.72
N ALA A 76 -6.74 -17.61 -1.63
CA ALA A 76 -5.45 -18.26 -1.50
C ALA A 76 -4.32 -17.25 -1.37
N ARG A 77 -3.38 -17.50 -0.44
CA ARG A 77 -2.17 -16.69 -0.24
C ARG A 77 -0.95 -17.54 0.08
N GLY A 78 0.23 -16.92 -0.01
CA GLY A 78 1.51 -17.57 0.26
C GLY A 78 1.70 -18.82 -0.59
N ALA A 79 1.87 -19.97 0.08
CA ALA A 79 2.09 -21.25 -0.56
C ALA A 79 0.88 -21.81 -1.34
N ASP A 80 -0.35 -21.36 -1.02
CA ASP A 80 -1.57 -21.74 -1.74
C ASP A 80 -1.78 -20.95 -3.03
N GLY A 81 -1.05 -19.84 -3.19
CA GLY A 81 -1.01 -19.09 -4.44
C GLY A 81 -0.35 -19.85 -5.60
N PRO A 82 -0.35 -19.27 -6.81
CA PRO A 82 0.31 -19.85 -7.96
C PRO A 82 1.84 -19.90 -7.76
N SER A 83 2.46 -20.95 -8.31
CA SER A 83 3.92 -21.15 -8.19
C SER A 83 4.74 -20.15 -9.01
N ARG A 84 4.14 -19.59 -10.07
CA ARG A 84 4.73 -18.55 -10.93
C ARG A 84 3.77 -17.37 -10.96
N VAL A 85 4.28 -16.20 -10.58
CA VAL A 85 3.50 -14.96 -10.58
C VAL A 85 3.87 -14.09 -11.78
N LYS A 86 2.89 -13.33 -12.27
CA LYS A 86 3.11 -12.35 -13.34
C LYS A 86 3.93 -11.18 -12.80
N ARG A 87 5.03 -10.86 -13.48
CA ARG A 87 5.81 -9.65 -13.19
C ARG A 87 4.95 -8.42 -13.42
N ALA A 88 5.21 -7.37 -12.65
CA ALA A 88 4.57 -6.07 -12.85
C ALA A 88 4.86 -5.55 -14.26
N GLN A 89 3.82 -5.08 -14.95
CA GLN A 89 3.86 -4.48 -16.28
C GLN A 89 2.84 -3.36 -16.35
N LEU A 90 3.11 -2.34 -17.18
CA LEU A 90 2.14 -1.29 -17.46
C LEU A 90 0.86 -1.89 -18.05
N GLY A 91 -0.28 -1.25 -17.76
CA GLY A 91 -1.62 -1.74 -18.15
C GLY A 91 -2.20 -2.84 -17.24
N GLN A 92 -1.46 -3.35 -16.25
CA GLN A 92 -2.01 -4.32 -15.31
C GLN A 92 -2.93 -3.65 -14.28
N ASN A 93 -4.21 -4.01 -14.29
CA ASN A 93 -5.23 -3.56 -13.34
C ASN A 93 -5.92 -4.76 -12.67
N GLY A 94 -6.27 -4.65 -11.38
CA GLY A 94 -7.00 -5.68 -10.63
C GLY A 94 -6.15 -6.43 -9.60
N LEU A 95 -6.54 -7.67 -9.27
CA LEU A 95 -5.85 -8.50 -8.27
C LEU A 95 -4.67 -9.26 -8.88
N PHE A 96 -3.56 -9.29 -8.14
CA PHE A 96 -2.34 -10.01 -8.48
C PHE A 96 -1.72 -10.66 -7.24
N TYR A 97 -0.81 -11.61 -7.49
CA TYR A 97 0.03 -12.17 -6.45
C TYR A 97 1.43 -11.55 -6.45
N SER A 98 1.95 -11.29 -5.25
CA SER A 98 3.38 -11.00 -5.03
C SER A 98 4.23 -12.25 -5.27
N ASN A 99 5.55 -12.10 -5.39
CA ASN A 99 6.47 -13.23 -5.54
C ASN A 99 6.51 -14.19 -4.35
N ILE A 100 6.05 -13.74 -3.17
CA ILE A 100 5.92 -14.57 -1.97
C ILE A 100 4.48 -15.01 -1.72
N GLY A 101 3.53 -14.63 -2.60
CA GLY A 101 2.14 -15.09 -2.59
C GLY A 101 1.16 -14.17 -1.87
N ASP A 102 1.55 -12.94 -1.55
CA ASP A 102 0.64 -11.94 -0.96
C ASP A 102 -0.35 -11.43 -2.01
N ILE A 103 -1.51 -11.00 -1.57
CA ILE A 103 -2.55 -10.46 -2.44
C ILE A 103 -2.27 -8.97 -2.63
N LYS A 104 -2.19 -8.55 -3.90
CA LYS A 104 -1.94 -7.15 -4.29
C LYS A 104 -3.08 -6.66 -5.18
N VAL A 105 -3.51 -5.43 -4.96
CA VAL A 105 -4.32 -4.70 -5.94
C VAL A 105 -3.37 -3.84 -6.77
N ARG A 106 -3.38 -3.99 -8.09
CA ARG A 106 -2.58 -3.17 -9.00
C ARG A 106 -3.44 -2.25 -9.85
N GLY A 107 -2.87 -1.09 -10.17
CA GLY A 107 -3.38 -0.14 -11.16
C GLY A 107 -2.23 0.31 -12.06
N ASN A 108 -2.38 0.13 -13.37
CA ASN A 108 -1.34 0.37 -14.37
C ASN A 108 0.02 -0.28 -14.01
N GLY A 109 -0.01 -1.45 -13.38
CA GLY A 109 1.17 -2.17 -12.91
C GLY A 109 1.72 -1.75 -11.54
N GLN A 110 1.35 -0.58 -11.02
CA GLN A 110 1.70 -0.14 -9.66
C GLN A 110 0.89 -0.89 -8.61
N ASP A 111 1.54 -1.33 -7.53
CA ASP A 111 0.84 -1.85 -6.35
C ASP A 111 0.13 -0.67 -5.62
N LEU A 112 -1.20 -0.72 -5.55
CA LEU A 112 -2.06 0.27 -4.90
C LEU A 112 -2.33 -0.06 -3.43
N ALA A 113 -2.52 -1.36 -3.17
CA ALA A 113 -2.75 -1.93 -1.85
C ALA A 113 -2.20 -3.37 -1.78
N GLU A 114 -1.80 -3.76 -0.58
CA GLU A 114 -1.57 -5.14 -0.18
C GLU A 114 -2.70 -5.57 0.75
N ILE A 115 -3.13 -6.82 0.67
CA ILE A 115 -4.21 -7.36 1.47
C ILE A 115 -3.72 -8.64 2.15
N ASP A 116 -3.69 -8.64 3.49
CA ASP A 116 -3.17 -9.78 4.25
C ASP A 116 -4.15 -10.97 4.22
N LEU A 117 -5.45 -10.67 4.30
CA LEU A 117 -6.51 -11.67 4.27
C LEU A 117 -7.67 -11.17 3.41
N MET A 118 -8.25 -12.04 2.59
CA MET A 118 -9.43 -11.72 1.81
C MET A 118 -10.40 -12.90 1.82
N LEU A 119 -11.66 -12.60 2.12
CA LEU A 119 -12.76 -13.55 2.25
C LEU A 119 -13.90 -13.14 1.33
N VAL A 120 -14.70 -14.12 0.93
CA VAL A 120 -15.99 -13.91 0.29
C VAL A 120 -17.05 -14.57 1.16
N ASP A 121 -18.07 -13.81 1.52
CA ASP A 121 -19.19 -14.34 2.29
C ASP A 121 -20.19 -15.10 1.42
N HIS A 122 -21.17 -15.75 2.05
CA HIS A 122 -22.26 -16.47 1.38
C HIS A 122 -23.13 -15.63 0.44
N THR A 123 -23.08 -14.29 0.53
CA THR A 123 -23.80 -13.36 -0.36
C THR A 123 -22.95 -12.91 -1.55
N GLY A 124 -21.69 -13.32 -1.61
CA GLY A 124 -20.72 -12.86 -2.61
C GLY A 124 -20.09 -11.50 -2.26
N THR A 125 -20.24 -11.02 -1.03
CA THR A 125 -19.62 -9.79 -0.54
C THR A 125 -18.17 -10.07 -0.14
N LEU A 126 -17.25 -9.23 -0.60
CA LEU A 126 -15.84 -9.29 -0.28
C LEU A 126 -15.55 -8.61 1.05
N THR A 127 -14.77 -9.28 1.89
CA THR A 127 -14.24 -8.79 3.15
C THR A 127 -12.72 -8.88 3.10
N PHE A 128 -12.02 -7.89 3.63
CA PHE A 128 -10.56 -7.96 3.78
C PHE A 128 -10.16 -7.89 5.25
N GLY A 129 -8.96 -8.36 5.56
CA GLY A 129 -8.39 -8.27 6.88
C GLY A 129 -6.95 -7.81 6.85
N GLU A 130 -6.59 -7.07 7.90
CA GLU A 130 -5.24 -6.60 8.17
C GLU A 130 -4.77 -7.19 9.49
N ILE A 131 -3.50 -7.61 9.50
CA ILE A 131 -2.96 -8.40 10.58
C ILE A 131 -1.81 -7.63 11.21
N ILE A 132 -1.92 -7.33 12.51
CA ILE A 132 -0.90 -6.58 13.23
C ILE A 132 -0.28 -7.40 14.35
N THR A 133 1.02 -7.21 14.53
CA THR A 133 1.80 -7.82 15.63
C THR A 133 2.37 -6.79 16.59
N SER A 134 2.13 -5.51 16.34
CA SER A 134 2.69 -4.38 17.10
C SER A 134 1.77 -3.16 17.01
N PRO A 135 1.68 -2.34 18.07
CA PRO A 135 0.90 -1.10 18.08
C PRO A 135 1.62 0.10 17.42
N ALA A 136 2.79 -0.09 16.80
CA ALA A 136 3.75 0.99 16.57
C ALA A 136 3.33 2.07 15.54
N ASP A 137 2.37 1.83 14.64
CA ASP A 137 2.10 2.75 13.51
C ASP A 137 0.59 2.95 13.22
N LEU A 138 -0.22 3.24 14.23
CA LEU A 138 -1.69 3.24 14.08
C LEU A 138 -2.27 4.44 13.31
N LYS A 139 -1.57 5.59 13.19
CA LYS A 139 -2.16 6.75 12.48
C LYS A 139 -2.21 6.54 10.97
N GLU A 140 -1.08 6.18 10.34
CA GLU A 140 -1.01 5.85 8.91
C GLU A 140 -1.89 4.63 8.58
N PHE A 141 -2.09 3.74 9.56
CA PHE A 141 -2.94 2.57 9.45
C PHE A 141 -4.42 2.93 9.18
N GLU A 142 -5.00 3.91 9.90
CA GLU A 142 -6.41 4.30 9.70
C GLU A 142 -6.67 4.77 8.27
N GLU A 143 -5.81 5.65 7.75
CA GLU A 143 -5.88 6.16 6.38
C GLU A 143 -5.74 5.02 5.34
N GLU A 144 -4.86 4.05 5.62
CA GLU A 144 -4.72 2.86 4.78
C GLU A 144 -5.98 1.99 4.74
N ILE A 145 -6.67 1.79 5.88
CA ILE A 145 -7.93 1.02 5.94
C ILE A 145 -9.02 1.72 5.12
N HIS A 146 -9.18 3.04 5.30
CA HIS A 146 -10.18 3.81 4.54
C HIS A 146 -9.93 3.71 3.04
N TYR A 147 -8.67 3.83 2.62
CA TYR A 147 -8.30 3.66 1.22
C TYR A 147 -8.61 2.25 0.70
N LYS A 148 -8.29 1.20 1.45
CA LYS A 148 -8.57 -0.20 1.05
C LYS A 148 -10.07 -0.44 0.92
N LYS A 149 -10.88 0.09 1.85
CA LYS A 149 -12.35 0.06 1.77
C LYS A 149 -12.87 0.75 0.50
N GLN A 150 -12.40 1.97 0.20
CA GLN A 150 -12.80 2.70 -1.01
C GLN A 150 -12.38 1.97 -2.29
N LEU A 151 -11.15 1.46 -2.34
CA LEU A 151 -10.61 0.74 -3.48
C LEU A 151 -11.42 -0.54 -3.74
N LEU A 152 -11.60 -1.40 -2.74
CA LEU A 152 -12.36 -2.64 -2.90
C LEU A 152 -13.85 -2.36 -3.14
N GLY A 153 -14.41 -1.34 -2.48
CA GLY A 153 -15.79 -0.92 -2.65
C GLY A 153 -16.07 -0.50 -4.09
N TYR A 154 -15.17 0.28 -4.67
CA TYR A 154 -15.22 0.64 -6.08
C TYR A 154 -15.09 -0.59 -7.00
N LEU A 155 -14.05 -1.40 -6.83
CA LEU A 155 -13.77 -2.54 -7.72
C LEU A 155 -14.87 -3.59 -7.74
N TYR A 156 -15.52 -3.83 -6.60
CA TYR A 156 -16.54 -4.86 -6.46
C TYR A 156 -17.96 -4.29 -6.38
N GLY A 157 -18.13 -2.98 -6.60
CA GLY A 157 -19.44 -2.33 -6.54
C GLY A 157 -20.14 -2.52 -5.20
N GLN A 158 -19.36 -2.50 -4.11
CA GLN A 158 -19.83 -2.67 -2.74
C GLN A 158 -19.96 -1.30 -2.07
N PRO A 159 -21.16 -0.92 -1.58
CA PRO A 159 -21.33 0.33 -0.83
C PRO A 159 -20.50 0.39 0.45
N THR A 160 -20.37 -0.76 1.11
CA THR A 160 -19.53 -0.95 2.28
C THR A 160 -18.68 -2.20 2.12
N VAL A 161 -17.46 -2.17 2.66
CA VAL A 161 -16.53 -3.30 2.62
C VAL A 161 -16.22 -3.69 4.06
N PRO A 162 -16.70 -4.86 4.52
CA PRO A 162 -16.39 -5.33 5.87
C PRO A 162 -14.89 -5.52 6.06
N PHE A 163 -14.42 -5.26 7.27
CA PHE A 163 -13.01 -5.26 7.62
C PHE A 163 -12.72 -6.04 8.90
N LEU A 164 -11.70 -6.91 8.83
CA LEU A 164 -11.20 -7.68 9.96
C LEU A 164 -9.85 -7.11 10.42
N LEU A 165 -9.78 -6.57 11.63
CA LEU A 165 -8.50 -6.26 12.27
C LEU A 165 -8.10 -7.43 13.15
N ILE A 166 -7.00 -8.11 12.82
CA ILE A 166 -6.56 -9.30 13.57
C ILE A 166 -5.24 -8.99 14.25
N SER A 167 -5.17 -9.18 15.57
CA SER A 167 -4.01 -8.74 16.35
C SER A 167 -3.47 -9.82 17.28
N SER A 168 -2.14 -9.89 17.39
CA SER A 168 -1.45 -10.71 18.40
C SER A 168 -1.30 -9.99 19.75
N VAL A 169 -1.70 -8.71 19.85
CA VAL A 169 -1.60 -7.87 21.06
C VAL A 169 -2.91 -7.09 21.27
N ASP A 170 -3.24 -6.77 22.52
CA ASP A 170 -4.44 -5.98 22.79
C ASP A 170 -4.24 -4.51 22.36
N ILE A 171 -4.95 -4.13 21.31
CA ILE A 171 -5.00 -2.77 20.75
C ILE A 171 -6.39 -2.12 20.88
N SER A 172 -7.33 -2.78 21.55
CA SER A 172 -8.74 -2.36 21.65
C SER A 172 -8.92 -0.97 22.26
N ARG A 173 -7.98 -0.53 23.09
CA ARG A 173 -8.02 0.76 23.79
C ARG A 173 -7.43 1.92 22.99
N THR A 174 -6.81 1.65 21.86
CA THR A 174 -6.17 2.70 21.06
C THR A 174 -7.22 3.55 20.34
N ALA A 175 -6.99 4.86 20.27
CA ALA A 175 -7.98 5.80 19.74
C ALA A 175 -8.35 5.50 18.27
N VAL A 176 -7.37 5.08 17.46
CA VAL A 176 -7.58 4.67 16.06
C VAL A 176 -8.49 3.46 15.98
N VAL A 177 -8.19 2.39 16.72
CA VAL A 177 -8.97 1.15 16.67
C VAL A 177 -10.40 1.41 17.14
N ARG A 178 -10.58 2.21 18.19
CA ARG A 178 -11.92 2.62 18.64
C ARG A 178 -12.70 3.38 17.57
N ARG A 179 -12.05 4.19 16.73
CA ARG A 179 -12.72 4.88 15.61
C ARG A 179 -13.09 3.90 14.51
N LEU A 180 -12.17 3.03 14.10
CA LEU A 180 -12.44 1.99 13.10
C LEU A 180 -13.60 1.09 13.55
N LEU A 181 -13.64 0.69 14.82
CA LEU A 181 -14.71 -0.18 15.34
C LEU A 181 -16.06 0.53 15.56
N LYS A 182 -16.19 1.83 15.28
CA LYS A 182 -17.52 2.49 15.23
C LYS A 182 -18.31 2.08 14.00
N GLU A 183 -17.62 1.66 12.93
CA GLU A 183 -18.29 1.11 11.75
C GLU A 183 -18.78 -0.30 12.05
N PRO A 184 -20.08 -0.60 11.85
CA PRO A 184 -20.67 -1.87 12.29
C PRO A 184 -20.20 -3.09 11.49
N ASP A 185 -19.53 -2.88 10.35
CA ASP A 185 -18.93 -3.91 9.50
C ASP A 185 -17.45 -4.16 9.79
N ASN A 186 -16.91 -3.55 10.85
CA ASN A 186 -15.55 -3.74 11.32
C ASN A 186 -15.54 -4.60 12.60
N VAL A 187 -14.54 -5.48 12.72
CA VAL A 187 -14.33 -6.27 13.94
C VAL A 187 -12.86 -6.37 14.29
N LEU A 188 -12.56 -6.38 15.59
CA LEU A 188 -11.24 -6.69 16.13
C LEU A 188 -11.25 -8.12 16.64
N LEU A 189 -10.39 -8.96 16.06
CA LEU A 189 -10.16 -10.32 16.49
C LEU A 189 -8.78 -10.42 17.14
N THR A 190 -8.71 -10.96 18.35
CA THR A 190 -7.45 -11.14 19.08
C THR A 190 -7.11 -12.62 19.21
N THR A 191 -5.82 -12.94 19.15
CA THR A 191 -5.30 -14.29 19.38
C THR A 191 -3.97 -14.23 20.13
N ALA A 192 -3.39 -15.39 20.42
CA ALA A 192 -2.16 -15.51 21.21
C ALA A 192 -0.99 -14.71 20.60
N THR A 193 -0.13 -14.18 21.48
CA THR A 193 1.05 -13.40 21.10
C THR A 193 2.06 -14.25 20.30
N CYS A 194 2.87 -13.61 19.46
CA CYS A 194 3.96 -14.28 18.75
C CYS A 194 4.91 -15.02 19.70
N GLU A 195 5.19 -14.46 20.87
CA GLU A 195 5.99 -15.10 21.92
C GLU A 195 5.36 -16.40 22.39
N ASN A 196 4.06 -16.39 22.71
CA ASN A 196 3.32 -17.58 23.15
C ASN A 196 3.28 -18.63 22.04
N LEU A 197 3.02 -18.23 20.81
CA LEU A 197 2.98 -19.13 19.65
C LEU A 197 4.35 -19.79 19.41
N LYS A 198 5.46 -19.06 19.55
CA LYS A 198 6.81 -19.63 19.41
C LYS A 198 7.12 -20.72 20.42
N THR A 199 6.51 -20.71 21.62
CA THR A 199 6.72 -21.78 22.61
C THR A 199 6.27 -23.16 22.12
N LEU A 200 5.37 -23.20 21.13
CA LEU A 200 4.81 -24.44 20.56
C LEU A 200 5.74 -25.08 19.52
N ILE A 201 6.80 -24.40 19.11
CA ILE A 201 7.77 -24.89 18.12
C ILE A 201 9.22 -24.71 18.59
N ARG A 202 10.13 -25.48 18.00
CA ARG A 202 11.57 -25.41 18.28
C ARG A 202 12.34 -25.09 17.00
N PRO A 203 13.57 -24.54 17.09
CA PRO A 203 14.40 -24.26 15.91
C PRO A 203 14.60 -25.46 14.96
N ARG A 204 14.61 -26.68 15.49
CA ARG A 204 14.70 -27.92 14.69
C ARG A 204 13.50 -28.13 13.77
N ASP A 205 12.32 -27.65 14.15
CA ASP A 205 11.08 -27.79 13.39
C ASP A 205 11.14 -27.00 12.07
N LEU A 206 11.91 -25.91 12.04
CA LEU A 206 12.07 -25.02 10.88
C LEU A 206 12.82 -25.65 9.71
N ARG A 207 13.55 -26.74 9.95
CA ARG A 207 14.32 -27.46 8.92
C ARG A 207 13.42 -28.31 8.02
N ARG A 208 12.27 -28.77 8.51
CA ARG A 208 11.33 -29.56 7.71
C ARG A 208 10.67 -28.67 6.68
N SER A 209 10.56 -29.10 5.43
CA SER A 209 9.76 -28.41 4.42
C SER A 209 8.36 -29.00 4.44
N PRO A 210 7.35 -28.27 4.94
CA PRO A 210 5.98 -28.77 4.88
C PRO A 210 5.53 -28.87 3.41
N PRO A 211 4.51 -29.70 3.11
CA PRO A 211 3.94 -29.78 1.77
C PRO A 211 3.48 -28.39 1.32
N ARG A 212 3.77 -28.05 0.07
CA ARG A 212 3.58 -26.69 -0.45
C ARG A 212 2.10 -26.34 -0.63
N LYS A 213 1.28 -27.26 -1.13
CA LYS A 213 -0.14 -27.02 -1.40
C LYS A 213 -1.02 -27.96 -0.59
N ILE A 214 -2.07 -27.40 0.00
CA ILE A 214 -3.13 -28.16 0.66
C ILE A 214 -4.36 -28.11 -0.24
N ARG A 215 -5.11 -29.21 -0.32
CA ARG A 215 -6.46 -29.19 -0.90
C ARG A 215 -7.42 -28.73 0.19
N HIS A 216 -8.12 -27.63 -0.04
CA HIS A 216 -9.06 -27.07 0.91
C HIS A 216 -10.33 -26.65 0.17
N ALA A 217 -11.51 -27.09 0.66
CA ALA A 217 -12.77 -26.99 -0.08
C ALA A 217 -13.21 -25.54 -0.36
N LYS A 218 -12.88 -24.61 0.56
CA LYS A 218 -13.24 -23.19 0.45
C LYS A 218 -12.12 -22.29 -0.07
N LEU A 219 -11.04 -22.86 -0.58
CA LEU A 219 -9.92 -22.10 -1.09
C LEU A 219 -10.22 -21.56 -2.49
N ALA A 220 -10.15 -20.24 -2.68
CA ALA A 220 -10.38 -19.58 -3.96
C ALA A 220 -9.12 -18.91 -4.49
N SER A 221 -8.93 -18.93 -5.82
CA SER A 221 -7.88 -18.14 -6.47
C SER A 221 -8.37 -16.69 -6.64
N ILE A 222 -7.46 -15.70 -6.65
CA ILE A 222 -7.85 -14.32 -7.05
C ILE A 222 -8.52 -14.28 -8.43
N SER A 223 -8.23 -15.24 -9.32
CA SER A 223 -8.85 -15.31 -10.65
C SER A 223 -10.33 -15.69 -10.63
N SER A 224 -10.83 -16.31 -9.55
CA SER A 224 -12.26 -16.56 -9.37
C SER A 224 -12.99 -15.38 -8.72
N ILE A 225 -12.25 -14.36 -8.27
CA ILE A 225 -12.78 -13.15 -7.66
C ILE A 225 -12.66 -12.01 -8.68
N ALA A 226 -13.53 -12.03 -9.69
CA ALA A 226 -13.51 -11.03 -10.73
C ALA A 226 -14.07 -9.69 -10.22
N PRO A 227 -13.39 -8.54 -10.46
CA PRO A 227 -13.95 -7.23 -10.19
C PRO A 227 -15.27 -7.04 -10.92
N ARG A 228 -16.29 -6.49 -10.24
CA ARG A 228 -17.56 -6.11 -10.89
C ARG A 228 -17.39 -4.89 -11.77
N ARG A 229 -16.43 -4.02 -11.43
CA ARG A 229 -16.03 -2.85 -12.20
C ARG A 229 -14.57 -3.03 -12.63
N PRO A 230 -14.31 -3.63 -13.80
CA PRO A 230 -13.01 -3.50 -14.45
C PRO A 230 -12.69 -2.00 -14.57
N PHE A 231 -11.45 -1.62 -14.27
CA PHE A 231 -11.05 -0.22 -14.24
C PHE A 231 -9.75 -0.05 -15.00
N ASP A 232 -9.64 1.08 -15.69
CA ASP A 232 -8.38 1.56 -16.23
C ASP A 232 -7.79 2.60 -15.26
N TYR A 233 -6.84 2.18 -14.43
CA TYR A 233 -6.19 3.08 -13.50
C TYR A 233 -5.42 4.20 -14.21
N LYS A 234 -4.90 3.95 -15.41
CA LYS A 234 -4.18 4.98 -16.18
C LYS A 234 -5.16 6.06 -16.63
N GLN A 235 -6.34 5.67 -17.10
CA GLN A 235 -7.39 6.63 -17.45
C GLN A 235 -7.78 7.49 -16.24
N LEU A 236 -8.12 6.87 -15.10
CA LEU A 236 -8.48 7.58 -13.88
C LEU A 236 -7.37 8.51 -13.37
N HIS A 237 -6.13 8.06 -13.47
CA HIS A 237 -4.95 8.88 -13.18
C HIS A 237 -4.88 10.10 -14.10
N ASP A 238 -5.05 9.92 -15.41
CA ASP A 238 -4.94 10.99 -16.38
C ASP A 238 -6.08 11.99 -16.25
N GLU A 239 -7.32 11.54 -16.00
CA GLU A 239 -8.47 12.39 -15.70
C GLU A 239 -8.20 13.24 -14.45
N ARG A 240 -7.69 12.62 -13.37
CA ARG A 240 -7.31 13.36 -12.15
C ARG A 240 -6.18 14.35 -12.42
N MET A 241 -5.20 13.99 -13.24
CA MET A 241 -4.11 14.88 -13.63
C MET A 241 -4.63 16.11 -14.37
N GLN A 242 -5.53 15.92 -15.33
CA GLN A 242 -6.13 17.03 -16.08
C GLN A 242 -6.99 17.93 -15.18
N SER A 243 -7.78 17.34 -14.28
CA SER A 243 -8.56 18.08 -13.28
C SER A 243 -7.66 18.99 -12.43
N ILE A 244 -6.54 18.48 -11.92
CA ILE A 244 -5.59 19.27 -11.13
C ILE A 244 -4.97 20.39 -11.97
N ILE A 245 -4.53 20.11 -13.20
CA ILE A 245 -3.94 21.12 -14.09
C ILE A 245 -4.96 22.23 -14.37
N ALA A 246 -6.22 21.87 -14.66
CA ALA A 246 -7.28 22.84 -14.92
C ALA A 246 -7.59 23.71 -13.69
N GLY A 247 -7.62 23.13 -12.48
CA GLY A 247 -7.82 23.86 -11.23
C GLY A 247 -6.72 24.88 -10.96
N VAL A 248 -5.46 24.48 -11.19
CA VAL A 248 -4.29 25.35 -10.98
C VAL A 248 -4.22 26.47 -12.02
N THR A 249 -4.39 26.14 -13.31
CA THR A 249 -4.26 27.11 -14.41
C THR A 249 -5.43 28.10 -14.49
N SER A 250 -6.61 27.75 -13.94
CA SER A 250 -7.77 28.66 -13.90
C SER A 250 -7.75 29.65 -12.72
N GLY A 251 -6.70 29.65 -11.90
CA GLY A 251 -6.57 30.57 -10.76
C GLY A 251 -7.48 30.24 -9.57
N LYS A 252 -8.21 29.12 -9.64
CA LYS A 252 -9.15 28.68 -8.59
C LYS A 252 -8.48 27.93 -7.43
N GLY A 253 -7.17 27.69 -7.54
CA GLY A 253 -6.36 27.08 -6.49
C GLY A 253 -6.68 25.60 -6.25
N ILE A 254 -6.07 25.03 -5.20
CA ILE A 254 -6.23 23.61 -4.83
C ILE A 254 -7.48 23.37 -3.98
N GLU A 255 -8.03 24.41 -3.36
CA GLU A 255 -9.16 24.28 -2.43
C GLU A 255 -10.41 23.70 -3.12
N GLU A 256 -10.67 24.06 -4.39
CA GLU A 256 -11.76 23.45 -5.17
C GLU A 256 -11.49 21.98 -5.55
N LEU A 257 -10.22 21.56 -5.61
CA LEU A 257 -9.85 20.15 -5.87
C LEU A 257 -10.10 19.25 -4.65
N GLY A 258 -10.38 19.82 -3.48
CA GLY A 258 -10.79 19.08 -2.28
C GLY A 258 -12.27 18.66 -2.27
N VAL A 259 -13.07 19.18 -3.21
CA VAL A 259 -14.49 18.83 -3.34
C VAL A 259 -14.61 17.43 -3.96
N PRO A 260 -15.46 16.54 -3.41
CA PRO A 260 -15.73 15.24 -4.02
C PRO A 260 -16.20 15.40 -5.48
N ASP A 261 -15.50 14.75 -6.40
CA ASP A 261 -15.82 14.71 -7.82
C ASP A 261 -16.26 13.31 -8.26
N GLU A 262 -16.63 13.16 -9.54
CA GLU A 262 -17.06 11.88 -10.11
C GLU A 262 -15.90 10.87 -10.24
N ILE A 263 -14.64 11.36 -10.19
CA ILE A 263 -13.45 10.51 -10.28
C ILE A 263 -13.27 9.77 -8.94
N PRO A 264 -13.35 8.43 -8.92
CA PRO A 264 -13.21 7.68 -7.69
C PRO A 264 -11.89 7.99 -6.96
N PRO A 265 -11.88 8.17 -5.62
CA PRO A 265 -10.70 8.56 -4.85
C PRO A 265 -9.69 7.41 -4.65
N ILE A 266 -9.51 6.58 -5.68
CA ILE A 266 -8.61 5.42 -5.66
C ILE A 266 -7.21 5.76 -6.18
N VAL A 267 -7.03 6.95 -6.77
CA VAL A 267 -5.74 7.44 -7.25
C VAL A 267 -4.94 8.02 -6.08
N LYS A 268 -3.86 7.33 -5.67
CA LYS A 268 -2.98 7.78 -4.57
C LYS A 268 -1.94 8.81 -4.98
N LYS A 269 -1.64 8.87 -6.27
CA LYS A 269 -0.53 9.66 -6.79
C LYS A 269 -0.77 9.98 -8.25
N VAL A 270 -0.47 11.22 -8.61
CA VAL A 270 -0.51 11.73 -9.97
C VAL A 270 0.90 12.08 -10.41
N ILE A 271 1.31 11.57 -11.57
CA ILE A 271 2.55 11.93 -12.28
C ILE A 271 2.19 12.95 -13.35
N PHE A 272 2.61 14.20 -13.17
CA PHE A 272 2.36 15.26 -14.16
C PHE A 272 3.22 15.11 -15.42
N GLY A 273 4.44 14.58 -15.25
CA GLY A 273 5.33 14.33 -16.38
C GLY A 273 6.80 14.60 -16.11
N GLY A 274 7.63 14.39 -17.13
CA GLY A 274 9.04 14.72 -17.09
C GLY A 274 9.27 16.21 -17.31
N LEU A 275 10.22 16.79 -16.59
CA LEU A 275 10.56 18.20 -16.74
C LEU A 275 11.46 18.42 -17.97
N TYR A 276 11.15 19.44 -18.77
CA TYR A 276 12.09 19.98 -19.75
C TYR A 276 13.27 20.67 -19.04
N PRO A 277 14.43 20.85 -19.72
CA PRO A 277 15.59 21.54 -19.15
C PRO A 277 15.27 22.95 -18.61
N SER A 278 14.34 23.67 -19.24
CA SER A 278 13.85 24.97 -18.76
C SER A 278 13.15 24.89 -17.41
N ALA A 279 12.30 23.87 -17.22
CA ALA A 279 11.61 23.62 -15.94
C ALA A 279 12.57 23.19 -14.84
N ILE A 280 13.63 22.44 -15.17
CA ILE A 280 14.68 22.06 -14.20
C ILE A 280 15.42 23.31 -13.69
N ARG A 281 15.75 24.25 -14.58
CA ARG A 281 16.39 25.53 -14.19
C ARG A 281 15.47 26.37 -13.30
N MET A 282 14.18 26.46 -13.64
CA MET A 282 13.19 27.15 -12.82
C MET A 282 13.06 26.50 -11.43
N LEU A 283 12.98 25.17 -11.39
CA LEU A 283 12.86 24.40 -10.15
C LEU A 283 14.02 24.69 -9.19
N ASP A 284 15.26 24.67 -9.66
CA ASP A 284 16.40 24.93 -8.78
C ASP A 284 16.47 26.39 -8.31
N ALA A 285 16.17 27.34 -9.19
CA ALA A 285 16.20 28.77 -8.86
C ALA A 285 15.18 29.16 -7.78
N ARG A 286 14.00 28.53 -7.75
CA ARG A 286 12.90 28.90 -6.85
C ARG A 286 12.65 27.90 -5.72
N TYR A 287 12.94 26.62 -5.93
CA TYR A 287 12.67 25.54 -4.99
C TYR A 287 13.89 24.63 -4.85
N PRO A 288 14.93 25.07 -4.12
CA PRO A 288 16.25 24.43 -4.12
C PRO A 288 16.20 22.95 -3.70
N ILE A 289 16.95 22.12 -4.44
CA ILE A 289 17.02 20.67 -4.25
C ILE A 289 18.21 20.31 -3.35
N HIS A 290 17.90 19.75 -2.18
CA HIS A 290 18.88 19.33 -1.18
C HIS A 290 19.04 17.81 -1.16
N ILE A 291 20.21 17.31 -1.56
CA ILE A 291 20.55 15.88 -1.51
C ILE A 291 21.69 15.69 -0.52
N LYS A 292 21.45 14.90 0.54
CA LYS A 292 22.44 14.66 1.62
C LYS A 292 23.05 15.95 2.20
N GLY A 293 22.24 17.00 2.34
CA GLY A 293 22.67 18.28 2.92
C GLY A 293 23.48 19.18 1.97
N LYS A 294 23.59 18.85 0.68
CA LYS A 294 24.20 19.72 -0.33
C LYS A 294 23.14 20.21 -1.32
N THR A 295 23.19 21.50 -1.64
CA THR A 295 22.43 22.09 -2.74
C THR A 295 23.10 21.72 -4.06
N HIS A 296 22.30 21.29 -5.05
CA HIS A 296 22.80 20.88 -6.34
C HIS A 296 22.36 21.88 -7.41
N ASP A 297 23.31 22.59 -8.02
CA ASP A 297 23.06 23.49 -9.15
C ASP A 297 22.48 22.73 -10.37
N PRO A 298 21.62 23.37 -11.21
CA PRO A 298 20.95 22.77 -12.36
C PRO A 298 21.87 22.02 -13.32
N ASP A 299 23.09 22.51 -13.56
CA ASP A 299 24.04 21.81 -14.42
C ASP A 299 24.52 20.51 -13.78
N ALA A 300 24.71 20.50 -12.45
CA ALA A 300 25.01 19.28 -11.70
C ALA A 300 23.83 18.30 -11.75
N ILE A 301 22.59 18.79 -11.67
CA ILE A 301 21.39 17.95 -11.79
C ILE A 301 21.33 17.32 -13.20
N GLN A 302 21.48 18.09 -14.27
CA GLN A 302 21.41 17.58 -15.64
C GLN A 302 22.54 16.60 -15.98
N LYS A 303 23.73 16.81 -15.41
CA LYS A 303 24.87 15.88 -15.54
C LYS A 303 24.64 14.57 -14.79
N GLN A 304 24.07 14.60 -13.58
CA GLN A 304 23.95 13.41 -12.72
C GLN A 304 22.67 12.60 -12.99
N PHE A 305 21.61 13.25 -13.45
CA PHE A 305 20.30 12.65 -13.64
C PHE A 305 19.87 12.66 -15.12
N SER A 306 19.30 11.55 -15.60
CA SER A 306 18.77 11.45 -16.97
C SER A 306 17.33 11.93 -17.09
N LYS A 307 16.60 12.03 -15.98
CA LYS A 307 15.19 12.39 -15.94
C LYS A 307 14.83 13.00 -14.59
N VAL A 308 14.01 14.04 -14.64
CA VAL A 308 13.36 14.65 -13.48
C VAL A 308 11.86 14.56 -13.71
N VAL A 309 11.12 13.99 -12.78
CA VAL A 309 9.65 13.81 -12.90
C VAL A 309 8.98 14.51 -11.74
N LEU A 310 7.97 15.33 -12.05
CA LEU A 310 7.09 15.96 -11.06
C LEU A 310 5.85 15.07 -10.85
N ALA A 311 5.52 14.84 -9.60
CA ALA A 311 4.35 14.11 -9.16
C ALA A 311 3.76 14.75 -7.90
N VAL A 312 2.56 14.32 -7.53
CA VAL A 312 1.89 14.71 -6.29
C VAL A 312 1.25 13.48 -5.65
N ASN A 313 1.37 13.37 -4.33
CA ASN A 313 0.62 12.39 -3.53
C ASN A 313 -0.75 12.98 -3.15
N LEU A 314 -1.78 12.15 -3.23
CA LEU A 314 -3.15 12.46 -2.81
C LEU A 314 -3.47 11.69 -1.52
N PRO A 315 -4.39 12.22 -0.69
CA PRO A 315 -5.19 13.43 -0.88
C PRO A 315 -4.51 14.74 -0.44
N GLU A 316 -3.34 14.72 0.21
CA GLU A 316 -2.73 15.92 0.82
C GLU A 316 -2.11 16.87 -0.21
N TYR A 317 -2.20 16.54 -1.49
CA TYR A 317 -1.57 17.28 -2.58
C TYR A 317 -0.08 17.54 -2.34
N LYS A 318 0.63 16.57 -1.74
CA LYS A 318 2.04 16.70 -1.38
C LYS A 318 2.94 16.49 -2.61
N PRO A 319 3.64 17.52 -3.11
CA PRO A 319 4.44 17.39 -4.32
C PRO A 319 5.71 16.59 -4.07
N ILE A 320 6.14 15.85 -5.09
CA ILE A 320 7.29 14.95 -5.06
C ILE A 320 8.08 15.13 -6.36
N ILE A 321 9.40 15.23 -6.23
CA ILE A 321 10.30 15.18 -7.38
C ILE A 321 11.04 13.83 -7.39
N TYR A 322 11.00 13.13 -8.51
CA TYR A 322 11.77 11.92 -8.74
C TYR A 322 12.96 12.21 -9.66
N LEU A 323 14.18 11.90 -9.20
CA LEU A 323 15.42 12.11 -9.94
C LEU A 323 16.02 10.77 -10.39
N ARG A 324 16.03 10.48 -11.69
CA ARG A 324 16.61 9.25 -12.26
C ARG A 324 18.10 9.39 -12.41
N ARG A 325 18.90 8.63 -11.64
CA ARG A 325 20.36 8.67 -11.78
C ARG A 325 20.80 8.07 -13.12
N ARG A 326 21.79 8.67 -13.80
CA ARG A 326 22.33 8.09 -15.05
C ARG A 326 23.03 6.76 -14.81
N ASN A 327 23.88 6.69 -13.80
CA ASN A 327 24.81 5.57 -13.59
C ASN A 327 24.23 4.42 -12.76
N LYS A 328 22.99 4.56 -12.27
CA LYS A 328 22.31 3.56 -11.43
C LYS A 328 20.84 3.48 -11.82
N ARG A 329 20.28 2.26 -11.90
CA ARG A 329 18.85 2.02 -12.13
C ARG A 329 18.04 2.31 -10.86
N GLU A 330 18.06 3.57 -10.42
CA GLU A 330 17.36 4.03 -9.23
C GLU A 330 16.82 5.46 -9.42
N TYR A 331 15.74 5.76 -8.70
CA TYR A 331 15.23 7.11 -8.53
C TYR A 331 15.52 7.60 -7.11
N LEU A 332 15.91 8.86 -6.98
CA LEU A 332 15.86 9.56 -5.71
C LEU A 332 14.49 10.21 -5.56
N LYS A 333 13.84 9.99 -4.42
CA LYS A 333 12.59 10.66 -4.07
C LYS A 333 12.91 11.90 -3.25
N MET A 334 12.46 13.04 -3.73
CA MET A 334 12.58 14.32 -3.06
C MET A 334 11.21 14.73 -2.53
N VAL A 335 11.13 15.09 -1.27
CA VAL A 335 9.91 15.53 -0.59
C VAL A 335 10.05 16.99 -0.15
N PRO A 336 8.94 17.71 0.10
CA PRO A 336 9.03 19.10 0.50
C PRO A 336 9.82 19.27 1.80
N ASN A 337 10.58 20.36 1.88
CA ASN A 337 11.35 20.71 3.07
C ASN A 337 10.65 21.82 3.85
N ASN A 338 9.74 21.43 4.74
CA ASN A 338 8.94 22.34 5.57
C ASN A 338 9.75 23.30 6.47
N ARG A 339 11.09 23.20 6.53
CA ARG A 339 11.93 24.12 7.31
C ARG A 339 12.56 25.23 6.48
N SER A 340 13.06 24.91 5.29
CA SER A 340 13.84 25.84 4.45
C SER A 340 13.16 26.17 3.12
N GLY A 341 11.96 25.63 2.86
CA GLY A 341 11.37 25.62 1.53
C GLY A 341 12.10 24.68 0.56
N GLY A 342 11.51 24.46 -0.61
CA GLY A 342 12.04 23.59 -1.65
C GLY A 342 11.96 22.10 -1.31
N PHE A 343 12.94 21.33 -1.76
CA PHE A 343 12.89 19.86 -1.68
C PHE A 343 14.11 19.27 -0.98
N LYS A 344 13.89 18.20 -0.20
CA LYS A 344 14.95 17.41 0.43
C LYS A 344 14.82 15.92 0.09
N PHE A 345 15.97 15.25 0.02
CA PHE A 345 16.00 13.81 -0.22
C PHE A 345 15.34 13.04 0.94
N GLU A 346 14.38 12.18 0.61
CA GLU A 346 13.80 11.24 1.58
C GLU A 346 14.81 10.09 1.78
N SER A 347 15.37 9.97 2.99
CA SER A 347 16.45 9.02 3.31
C SER A 347 16.07 7.54 3.09
N ARG A 348 14.77 7.24 3.02
CA ARG A 348 14.26 5.92 2.67
C ARG A 348 14.48 5.69 1.17
N ARG A 349 15.36 4.73 0.83
CA ARG A 349 15.46 4.22 -0.54
C ARG A 349 14.04 3.93 -1.03
N THR A 350 13.64 4.46 -2.20
CA THR A 350 12.40 4.02 -2.81
C THR A 350 12.52 2.49 -2.93
N PRO A 351 11.60 1.70 -2.32
CA PRO A 351 11.62 0.25 -2.47
C PRO A 351 11.66 -0.09 -3.96
N HIS A 352 12.08 -1.31 -4.32
CA HIS A 352 11.91 -1.82 -5.68
C HIS A 352 10.40 -1.90 -6.02
N MET A 353 9.76 -0.76 -6.28
CA MET A 353 8.38 -0.64 -6.70
C MET A 353 8.33 -0.95 -8.18
N ALA A 354 8.48 -2.23 -8.52
CA ALA A 354 8.65 -2.67 -9.90
C ALA A 354 7.62 -2.03 -10.85
N GLY A 355 6.35 -1.93 -10.44
CA GLY A 355 5.29 -1.27 -11.20
C GLY A 355 5.44 0.24 -11.35
N PHE A 356 5.49 0.98 -10.25
CA PHE A 356 5.60 2.44 -10.28
C PHE A 356 6.91 2.91 -10.92
N TYR A 357 8.00 2.17 -10.71
CA TYR A 357 9.28 2.41 -11.37
C TYR A 357 9.15 2.29 -12.90
N LEU A 358 8.45 1.27 -13.40
CA LEU A 358 8.20 1.14 -14.84
C LEU A 358 7.41 2.33 -15.39
N TRP A 359 6.46 2.86 -14.64
CA TRP A 359 5.71 4.05 -15.02
C TRP A 359 6.61 5.30 -15.08
N LEU A 360 7.48 5.50 -14.07
CA LEU A 360 8.46 6.58 -14.11
C LEU A 360 9.43 6.44 -15.31
N GLU A 361 9.85 5.22 -15.65
CA GLU A 361 10.70 4.97 -16.82
C GLU A 361 9.96 5.28 -18.14
N SER A 362 8.65 5.06 -18.24
CA SER A 362 7.87 5.36 -19.46
C SER A 362 7.57 6.84 -19.68
N VAL A 363 7.66 7.67 -18.64
CA VAL A 363 7.39 9.12 -18.73
C VAL A 363 8.42 9.82 -19.59
N LYS A 364 7.97 10.65 -20.55
CA LYS A 364 8.82 11.52 -21.36
C LYS A 364 8.79 12.96 -20.80
N PRO A 365 9.79 13.80 -21.14
CA PRO A 365 9.69 15.24 -20.90
C PRO A 365 8.44 15.82 -21.56
N SER A 366 7.60 16.49 -20.77
CA SER A 366 6.32 17.07 -21.18
C SER A 366 5.96 18.34 -20.41
N LEU A 367 6.68 18.69 -19.34
CA LEU A 367 6.38 19.84 -18.49
C LEU A 367 7.35 21.00 -18.73
N GLY A 368 6.82 22.14 -19.17
CA GLY A 368 7.51 23.41 -19.32
C GLY A 368 7.66 24.17 -17.99
N ALA A 369 8.48 25.23 -18.00
CA ALA A 369 8.79 25.99 -16.78
C ALA A 369 7.57 26.66 -16.16
N GLU A 370 6.69 27.26 -16.97
CA GLU A 370 5.50 27.99 -16.51
C GLU A 370 4.50 27.08 -15.80
N LEU A 371 4.05 26.01 -16.44
CA LEU A 371 3.14 25.04 -15.80
C LEU A 371 3.76 24.39 -14.56
N THR A 372 5.05 24.06 -14.60
CA THR A 372 5.75 23.49 -13.43
C THR A 372 5.72 24.48 -12.25
N ARG A 373 5.89 25.77 -12.53
CA ARG A 373 5.85 26.84 -11.54
C ARG A 373 4.44 26.97 -10.95
N GLU A 374 3.41 27.07 -11.78
CA GLU A 374 2.02 27.20 -11.33
C GLU A 374 1.60 26.02 -10.46
N LEU A 375 1.93 24.79 -10.88
CA LEU A 375 1.69 23.59 -10.08
C LEU A 375 2.34 23.69 -8.70
N LEU A 376 3.63 24.04 -8.63
CA LEU A 376 4.36 24.13 -7.36
C LEU A 376 3.92 25.30 -6.48
N ASP A 377 3.57 26.44 -7.08
CA ASP A 377 3.04 27.60 -6.35
C ASP A 377 1.71 27.28 -5.68
N ALA A 378 0.86 26.50 -6.35
CA ALA A 378 -0.42 26.07 -5.82
C ALA A 378 -0.28 25.13 -4.60
N PHE A 379 0.83 24.37 -4.48
CA PHE A 379 1.04 23.42 -3.38
C PHE A 379 1.69 24.12 -2.17
N PRO A 380 0.98 24.35 -1.05
CA PRO A 380 1.48 25.15 0.08
C PRO A 380 2.73 24.55 0.74
N MET A 381 2.88 23.21 0.70
CA MET A 381 3.96 22.50 1.39
C MET A 381 5.38 22.79 0.85
N VAL A 382 5.53 23.38 -0.33
CA VAL A 382 6.84 23.64 -0.96
C VAL A 382 7.46 24.94 -0.45
N HIS A 383 6.63 25.84 0.09
CA HIS A 383 7.06 27.17 0.50
C HIS A 383 7.59 27.18 1.95
N PRO A 384 8.47 28.12 2.31
CA PRO A 384 8.91 28.30 3.70
C PRO A 384 7.73 28.66 4.63
N PRO A 385 7.77 28.27 5.92
CA PRO A 385 6.76 28.70 6.89
C PRO A 385 6.63 30.23 6.92
N GLY A 386 5.40 30.75 6.82
CA GLY A 386 5.12 32.20 6.88
C GLY A 386 5.10 32.93 5.53
N THR A 387 5.14 32.22 4.40
CA THR A 387 4.94 32.78 3.05
C THR A 387 3.55 32.53 2.47
N GLU A 388 2.64 31.97 3.27
CA GLU A 388 1.22 31.83 2.95
C GLU A 388 0.61 33.24 2.75
N GLY A 389 0.38 33.64 1.49
CA GLY A 389 -0.28 34.90 1.15
C GLY A 389 0.49 35.85 0.22
N ILE A 390 1.71 35.54 -0.24
CA ILE A 390 2.44 36.39 -1.21
C ILE A 390 2.18 35.95 -2.66
N GLY A 391 0.92 35.63 -2.97
CA GLY A 391 0.53 35.04 -4.25
C GLY A 391 -0.72 35.67 -4.83
N GLY A 392 -0.63 36.95 -5.20
CA GLY A 392 -1.56 37.56 -6.15
C GLY A 392 -1.54 39.09 -6.10
N PRO A 393 -1.86 39.73 -7.24
CA PRO A 393 -1.09 39.75 -8.49
C PRO A 393 0.25 40.51 -8.40
#